data_AF-A0A1C7IGN1-F1
#
_entry.id   AF-A0A1C7IGN1-F1
#
_cell.length_a   1.000
_cell.length_b   1.000
_cell.length_c   1.000
_cell.angle_alpha   90.00
_cell.angle_beta   90.00
_cell.angle_gamma   90.00
#
_symmetry.space_group_name_H-M   'P 1'
#
loop_
_entity.id
_entity.type
_entity.pdbx_description
1 polymer ?
#
loop_
_entity_poly.entity_id
_entity_poly.type
_entity_poly.pdbx_seq_one_letter_code
_entity_poly.pdbx_strand_id
1 'polypeptide(L)'
;MIKVPKNNAKSVRMSDTVLKYVESQDGEGFNQKFENMVLFAMKTEQDRKDRIAFLDAEISRKRDILQSLQAMDNKLVWIKRALNSLGDQVSGLVDDV
;
A
#
# COMPACT_ATOMS: atom_id res chain seq x y z
N MET A 1 28.19 -20.20 -9.62
CA MET A 1 27.07 -20.49 -8.69
C MET A 1 27.15 -21.94 -8.28
N ILE A 2 27.27 -22.21 -6.97
CA ILE A 2 27.19 -23.58 -6.44
C ILE A 2 25.72 -24.00 -6.52
N LYS A 3 25.40 -25.00 -7.35
CA LYS A 3 24.06 -25.60 -7.35
C LYS A 3 23.89 -26.39 -6.06
N VAL A 4 22.91 -26.02 -5.24
CA VAL A 4 22.57 -26.80 -4.04
C VAL A 4 22.07 -28.19 -4.48
N PRO A 5 22.59 -29.29 -3.91
CA PRO A 5 22.16 -30.64 -4.27
C PRO A 5 20.67 -30.87 -3.98
N LYS A 6 19.93 -31.38 -4.97
CA LYS A 6 18.51 -31.72 -4.82
C LYS A 6 18.35 -33.17 -4.37
N ASN A 7 18.50 -33.41 -3.07
CA ASN A 7 18.51 -34.77 -2.51
C ASN A 7 17.11 -35.29 -2.15
N ASN A 8 16.09 -34.44 -2.22
CA ASN A 8 14.72 -34.78 -1.86
C ASN A 8 13.95 -35.27 -3.08
N ALA A 9 13.64 -36.57 -3.15
CA ALA A 9 12.73 -37.15 -4.12
C ALA A 9 11.41 -37.54 -3.41
N LYS A 10 10.30 -36.96 -3.85
CA LYS A 10 8.95 -37.26 -3.36
C LYS A 10 7.99 -37.40 -4.53
N SER A 11 7.02 -38.30 -4.42
CA SER A 11 5.92 -38.43 -5.38
C SER A 11 4.75 -37.55 -4.93
N VAL A 12 4.15 -36.81 -5.87
CA VAL A 12 3.01 -35.92 -5.61
C VAL A 12 1.88 -36.30 -6.54
N ARG A 13 0.66 -36.43 -6.00
CA ARG A 13 -0.58 -36.55 -6.79
C ARG A 13 -1.25 -35.18 -6.85
N MET A 14 -1.74 -34.80 -8.02
CA MET A 14 -2.41 -33.53 -8.25
C MET A 14 -3.50 -33.66 -9.31
N SER A 15 -4.39 -32.69 -9.36
CA SER A 15 -5.41 -32.63 -10.41
C SER A 15 -4.80 -32.21 -11.76
N ASP A 16 -5.50 -32.51 -12.85
CA ASP A 16 -5.10 -32.10 -14.21
C ASP A 16 -4.91 -30.58 -14.32
N THR A 17 -5.73 -29.80 -13.61
CA THR A 17 -5.61 -28.34 -13.57
C THR A 17 -4.29 -27.90 -12.97
N VAL A 18 -3.87 -28.50 -11.85
CA VAL A 18 -2.59 -28.16 -11.21
C VAL A 18 -1.43 -28.62 -12.09
N LEU A 19 -1.52 -29.81 -12.69
CA LEU A 19 -0.50 -30.31 -13.61
C LEU A 19 -0.30 -29.36 -14.79
N LYS A 20 -1.39 -28.94 -15.47
CA LYS A 20 -1.33 -27.98 -16.59
C LYS A 20 -0.67 -26.67 -16.18
N TYR A 21 -0.96 -26.18 -14.98
CA TYR A 21 -0.35 -24.95 -14.47
C TYR A 21 1.15 -25.11 -14.18
N VAL A 22 1.57 -26.25 -13.63
CA VAL A 22 3.00 -26.56 -13.45
C VAL A 22 3.70 -26.68 -14.79
N GLU A 23 3.08 -27.34 -15.77
CA GLU A 23 3.66 -27.53 -17.11
C GLU A 23 3.82 -26.21 -17.89
N SER A 24 3.01 -25.20 -17.60
CA SER A 24 3.13 -23.87 -18.21
C SER A 24 4.28 -23.02 -17.64
N GLN A 25 4.95 -23.47 -16.58
CA GLN A 25 6.09 -22.75 -15.99
C GLN A 25 7.38 -23.02 -16.78
N ASP A 26 8.34 -22.10 -16.65
CA ASP A 26 9.67 -22.25 -17.26
C ASP A 26 10.48 -23.35 -16.57
N GLY A 27 11.13 -24.21 -17.35
CA GLY A 27 12.02 -25.27 -16.87
C GLY A 27 12.15 -26.44 -17.86
N GLU A 28 13.24 -27.19 -17.74
CA GLU A 28 13.57 -28.29 -18.66
C GLU A 28 12.78 -29.59 -18.36
N GLY A 29 12.16 -29.70 -17.19
CA GLY A 29 11.33 -30.85 -16.81
C GLY A 29 10.40 -30.56 -15.64
N PHE A 30 9.48 -31.50 -15.39
CA PHE A 30 8.40 -31.33 -14.39
C PHE A 30 8.93 -30.86 -13.03
N ASN A 31 9.96 -31.52 -12.49
CA ASN A 31 10.49 -31.17 -11.16
C ASN A 31 11.06 -29.74 -11.12
N GLN A 32 11.74 -29.29 -12.18
CA GLN A 32 12.28 -27.93 -12.22
C GLN A 32 11.17 -26.90 -12.37
N LYS A 33 10.16 -27.18 -13.20
CA LYS A 33 8.98 -26.31 -13.35
C LYS A 33 8.22 -26.18 -12.03
N PHE A 34 8.01 -27.30 -11.34
CA PHE A 34 7.36 -27.33 -10.04
C PHE A 34 8.14 -26.52 -8.99
N GLU A 35 9.46 -26.69 -8.93
CA GLU A 35 10.31 -25.93 -8.01
C GLU A 35 10.31 -24.44 -8.32
N ASN A 36 10.44 -24.07 -9.61
CA ASN A 36 10.37 -22.68 -10.04
C ASN A 36 9.03 -22.03 -9.69
N MET A 37 7.93 -22.76 -9.84
CA MET A 37 6.59 -22.31 -9.43
C MET A 37 6.55 -21.99 -7.93
N VAL A 38 7.07 -22.89 -7.10
CA VAL A 38 7.08 -22.71 -5.64
C VAL A 38 7.98 -21.54 -5.23
N LEU A 39 9.18 -21.44 -5.81
CA LEU A 39 10.09 -20.33 -5.55
C LEU A 39 9.49 -18.98 -5.97
N PHE A 40 8.83 -18.95 -7.13
CA PHE A 40 8.11 -17.78 -7.60
C PHE A 40 6.98 -17.39 -6.63
N ALA A 41 6.18 -18.35 -6.17
CA ALA A 41 5.12 -18.12 -5.20
C ALA A 41 5.69 -17.55 -3.89
N MET A 42 6.71 -18.19 -3.31
CA MET A 42 7.36 -17.73 -2.08
C MET A 42 7.87 -16.27 -2.19
N LYS A 43 8.54 -15.95 -3.30
CA LYS A 43 9.03 -14.60 -3.56
C LYS A 43 7.88 -13.61 -3.73
N THR A 44 6.90 -13.95 -4.56
CA THR A 44 5.77 -13.06 -4.87
C THR A 44 4.90 -12.78 -3.64
N GLU A 45 4.69 -13.78 -2.79
CA GLU A 45 3.95 -13.59 -1.54
C GLU A 45 4.68 -12.63 -0.59
N GLN A 46 6.01 -12.76 -0.47
CA GLN A 46 6.80 -11.85 0.35
C GLN A 46 6.81 -10.43 -0.22
N ASP A 47 7.11 -10.29 -1.52
CA ASP A 47 7.13 -9.00 -2.21
C ASP A 47 5.77 -8.27 -2.07
N ARG A 48 4.66 -9.01 -2.14
CA ARG A 48 3.30 -8.46 -1.93
C ARG A 48 3.09 -8.00 -0.49
N LYS A 49 3.52 -8.77 0.51
CA LYS A 49 3.42 -8.37 1.93
C LYS A 49 4.19 -7.09 2.20
N ASP A 50 5.42 -7.00 1.68
CA ASP A 50 6.27 -5.83 1.85
C ASP A 50 5.67 -4.61 1.13
N ARG A 51 5.10 -4.82 -0.07
CA ARG A 51 4.41 -3.75 -0.80
C ARG A 51 3.17 -3.25 -0.07
N ILE A 52 2.38 -4.13 0.54
CA ILE A 52 1.21 -3.75 1.35
C ILE A 52 1.66 -2.91 2.54
N ALA A 53 2.65 -3.38 3.31
CA ALA A 53 3.17 -2.65 4.46
C ALA A 53 3.69 -1.25 4.09
N PHE A 54 4.39 -1.14 2.95
CA PHE A 54 4.83 0.15 2.41
C PHE A 54 3.65 1.08 2.07
N LEU A 55 2.62 0.55 1.38
CA LEU A 55 1.44 1.32 1.01
C LEU A 55 0.65 1.79 2.23
N ASP A 56 0.53 0.94 3.26
CA ASP A 56 -0.15 1.29 4.52
C ASP A 56 0.58 2.43 5.25
N ALA A 57 1.91 2.40 5.29
CA ALA A 57 2.71 3.48 5.86
C ALA A 57 2.51 4.81 5.11
N GLU A 58 2.51 4.78 3.78
CA GLU A 58 2.27 5.96 2.95
C GLU A 58 0.83 6.49 3.09
N ILE A 59 -0.16 5.61 3.21
CA ILE A 59 -1.54 6.00 3.49
C ILE A 59 -1.63 6.70 4.85
N SER A 60 -0.99 6.16 5.89
CA SER A 60 -0.98 6.77 7.22
C SER A 60 -0.37 8.18 7.17
N ARG A 61 0.81 8.33 6.56
CA ARG A 61 1.46 9.62 6.39
C ARG A 61 0.56 10.64 5.68
N LYS A 62 -0.10 10.23 4.59
CA LYS A 62 -1.00 11.12 3.85
C LYS A 62 -2.22 11.53 4.66
N ARG A 63 -2.77 10.63 5.49
CA ARG A 63 -3.87 10.94 6.41
C ARG A 63 -3.45 11.98 7.46
N ASP A 64 -2.26 11.85 8.03
CA ASP A 64 -1.73 12.81 9.02
C ASP A 64 -1.55 14.21 8.42
N ILE A 65 -1.03 14.28 7.19
CA ILE A 65 -0.91 15.54 6.43
C ILE A 65 -2.29 16.14 6.17
N LEU A 66 -3.24 15.34 5.71
CA LEU A 66 -4.60 15.80 5.43
C LEU A 66 -5.28 16.35 6.69
N GLN A 67 -5.15 15.64 7.82
CA GLN A 67 -5.69 16.08 9.11
C GLN A 67 -5.07 17.42 9.54
N SER A 68 -3.76 17.59 9.34
CA SER A 68 -3.06 18.84 9.64
C SER A 68 -3.54 20.00 8.77
N LEU A 69 -3.75 19.75 7.47
CA LEU A 69 -4.30 20.74 6.54
C LEU A 69 -5.73 21.15 6.93
N GLN A 70 -6.59 20.19 7.28
CA GLN A 70 -7.94 20.45 7.76
C GLN A 70 -7.95 21.27 9.06
N ALA A 71 -7.03 20.98 9.98
CA ALA A 71 -6.90 21.75 11.21
C ALA A 71 -6.48 23.21 10.93
N MET A 72 -5.60 23.44 9.94
CA MET A 72 -5.22 24.79 9.52
C MET A 72 -6.38 25.52 8.83
N ASP A 73 -7.11 24.87 7.94
CA ASP A 73 -8.26 25.45 7.26
C ASP A 73 -9.34 25.90 8.25
N ASN A 74 -9.64 25.07 9.25
CA ASN A 74 -10.56 25.42 10.33
C ASN A 74 -10.11 26.67 11.11
N LYS A 75 -8.81 26.84 11.35
CA LYS A 75 -8.26 28.05 11.98
C LYS A 75 -8.43 29.28 11.10
N LEU A 76 -8.18 29.15 9.79
CA LEU A 76 -8.37 30.26 8.84
C LEU A 76 -9.84 30.70 8.78
N VAL A 77 -10.77 29.74 8.74
CA VAL A 77 -12.22 30.02 8.80
C VAL A 77 -12.57 30.76 10.09
N TRP A 78 -12.01 30.36 11.23
CA TRP A 78 -12.23 31.05 12.50
C TRP A 78 -11.67 32.48 12.48
N ILE A 79 -10.43 32.68 12.02
CA ILE A 79 -9.80 34.00 11.90
C ILE A 79 -10.64 34.92 11.01
N LYS A 80 -11.08 34.42 9.85
CA LYS A 80 -11.94 35.18 8.92
C LYS A 80 -13.23 35.66 9.59
N ARG A 81 -13.89 34.79 10.36
CA ARG A 81 -15.11 35.17 11.10
C ARG A 81 -14.81 36.21 12.18
N ALA A 82 -13.71 36.07 12.92
CA ALA A 82 -13.31 37.03 13.93
C ALA A 82 -13.01 38.41 13.32
N LEU A 83 -12.28 38.46 12.20
CA LEU A 83 -11.99 39.70 11.49
C LEU A 83 -13.26 40.38 10.96
N ASN A 84 -14.19 39.62 10.38
CA ASN A 84 -15.48 40.17 9.93
C ASN A 84 -16.26 40.78 11.11
N SER A 85 -16.35 40.08 12.24
CA SER A 85 -17.04 40.59 13.43
C SER A 85 -16.39 41.86 13.98
N LEU A 86 -15.06 41.98 13.93
CA LEU A 86 -14.35 43.19 14.33
C LEU A 86 -14.63 44.34 13.35
N GLY A 87 -14.64 44.04 12.05
CA GLY A 87 -15.00 45.01 11.01
C GLY A 87 -16.40 45.60 11.22
N ASP A 88 -17.39 44.73 11.52
CA ASP A 88 -18.76 45.15 11.78
C ASP A 88 -18.86 46.06 13.03
N GLN A 89 -18.12 45.72 14.10
CA GLN A 89 -18.06 46.54 15.32
C GLN A 89 -17.45 47.92 15.06
N VAL A 90 -16.35 47.97 14.29
CA VAL A 90 -15.68 49.24 13.96
C VAL A 90 -16.56 50.10 13.05
N SER A 91 -17.26 49.51 12.07
CA SER A 91 -18.20 50.25 11.21
C SER A 91 -19.29 50.91 12.05
N GLY A 92 -19.91 50.16 12.98
CA GLY A 92 -20.95 50.71 13.85
C GLY A 92 -20.47 51.89 14.70
N LEU A 93 -19.22 51.87 15.17
CA LEU A 93 -18.63 52.99 15.93
C LEU A 93 -18.33 54.22 15.07
N VAL A 94 -18.03 54.03 13.78
CA VAL A 94 -17.76 55.14 12.85
C VAL A 94 -19.07 55.75 12.35
N ASP A 95 -20.12 54.95 12.18
CA ASP A 95 -21.43 55.42 11.74
C ASP A 95 -22.21 56.17 12.86
N ASP A 96 -21.83 55.99 14.13
CA ASP A 96 -22.40 56.67 15.30
C ASP A 96 -21.72 58.02 15.65
N VAL A 97 -20.71 58.46 14.89
CA VAL A 97 -19.97 59.74 15.07
C VAL A 97 -20.29 60.73 13.95
#